data_AF-A0A510XAN0-F1
#
_entry.id   AF-A0A510XAN0-F1
#
_cell.length_a   1.000
_cell.length_b   1.000
_cell.length_c   1.000
_cell.angle_alpha   90.00
_cell.angle_beta   90.00
_cell.angle_gamma   90.00
#
_symmetry.space_group_name_H-M   'P 1'
#
loop_
_entity.id
_entity.type
_entity.pdbx_description
1 polymer ?
#
loop_
_entity_poly.entity_id
_entity_poly.type
_entity_poly.pdbx_seq_one_letter_code
_entity_poly.pdbx_strand_id
1 'polypeptide(L)' 'MDTETVLGLAFTLPLLGLLVMIGMPKEWQNVQGWLIVSYLGIPGLLVVIALLVNVPVLLFGLLFLLGLAAAGK' A
#
# COMPACT_ATOMS: atom_id res chain seq x y z
N MET A 1 15.15 -18.37 8.02
CA MET A 1 13.96 -18.36 7.14
C MET A 1 13.65 -19.80 6.81
N ASP A 2 12.45 -20.25 7.12
CA ASP A 2 11.95 -21.59 6.88
C ASP A 2 11.73 -21.85 5.38
N THR A 3 11.82 -23.11 4.96
CA THR A 3 11.73 -23.50 3.54
C THR A 3 10.40 -23.12 2.91
N GLU A 4 9.31 -23.11 3.69
CA GLU A 4 7.99 -22.69 3.21
C GLU A 4 7.96 -21.21 2.86
N THR A 5 8.51 -20.35 3.72
CA THR A 5 8.69 -18.91 3.42
C THR A 5 9.58 -18.68 2.20
N VAL A 6 10.67 -19.43 2.04
CA VAL A 6 11.56 -19.31 0.86
C VAL A 6 10.82 -19.65 -0.42
N LEU A 7 10.12 -20.78 -0.46
CA LEU A 7 9.35 -21.21 -1.62
C LEU A 7 8.20 -20.24 -1.90
N GLY A 8 7.48 -19.81 -0.86
CA GLY A 8 6.41 -18.82 -0.98
C GLY A 8 6.89 -17.52 -1.63
N LEU A 9 8.01 -16.97 -1.18
CA LEU A 9 8.63 -15.77 -1.77
C LEU A 9 9.12 -16.01 -3.20
N ALA A 10 9.71 -17.17 -3.48
CA ALA A 10 10.21 -17.50 -4.82
C ALA A 10 9.11 -17.54 -5.88
N PHE A 11 7.88 -17.93 -5.53
CA PHE A 11 6.74 -17.91 -6.45
C PHE A 11 5.98 -16.57 -6.46
N THR A 12 5.84 -15.91 -5.31
CA THR A 12 5.05 -14.66 -5.20
C THR A 12 5.79 -13.43 -5.73
N LEU A 13 7.10 -13.31 -5.52
CA LEU A 13 7.88 -12.16 -5.99
C LEU A 13 7.85 -12.02 -7.52
N PRO A 14 8.04 -13.07 -8.34
CA PRO A 14 7.91 -12.97 -9.78
C PRO A 14 6.51 -12.58 -10.25
N LEU A 15 5.46 -13.11 -9.61
CA LEU A 15 4.07 -12.75 -9.92
C LEU A 15 3.80 -11.27 -9.65
N LEU A 16 4.25 -10.75 -8.50
CA LEU A 16 4.14 -9.34 -8.17
C LEU A 16 4.95 -8.48 -9.15
N GLY A 17 6.15 -8.91 -9.52
CA GLY A 17 6.97 -8.25 -10.54
C GLY A 17 6.27 -8.20 -11.91
N LEU A 18 5.64 -9.29 -12.35
CA LEU A 18 4.87 -9.34 -13.60
C LEU A 18 3.63 -8.43 -13.55
N LEU A 19 2.92 -8.39 -12.42
CA LEU A 19 1.78 -7.48 -12.24
C LEU A 19 2.21 -6.01 -12.36
N VAL A 20 3.35 -5.65 -11.76
CA VAL A 20 3.93 -4.31 -11.93
C VAL A 20 4.29 -4.06 -13.40
N MET A 21 4.90 -5.02 -14.09
CA MET A 21 5.25 -4.90 -15.50
C MET A 21 4.04 -4.70 -16.43
N ILE A 22 2.89 -5.32 -16.13
CA ILE A 22 1.65 -5.15 -16.91
C ILE A 22 1.14 -3.70 -16.83
N GLY A 23 1.22 -3.08 -15.65
CA GLY A 23 0.76 -1.71 -15.43
C GLY A 23 1.76 -0.63 -15.86
N MET A 24 3.00 -1.02 -16.15
CA MET A 24 4.12 -0.08 -16.33
C MET A 24 4.43 0.16 -17.82
N PRO A 25 4.56 1.43 -18.27
CA PRO A 25 4.92 1.75 -19.64
C PRO A 25 6.22 1.05 -20.07
N LYS A 26 6.30 0.58 -21.31
CA LYS A 26 7.47 -0.16 -21.82
C LYS A 26 8.76 0.66 -21.71
N GLU A 27 8.65 1.98 -21.86
CA GLU A 27 9.76 2.92 -21.78
C GLU A 27 10.36 2.96 -20.37
N TRP A 28 9.58 2.61 -19.35
CA TRP A 28 10.01 2.61 -17.96
C TRP A 28 10.57 1.26 -17.52
N GLN A 29 10.42 0.18 -18.31
CA GLN A 29 10.90 -1.18 -17.99
C GLN A 29 12.44 -1.33 -18.09
N ASN A 30 13.16 -0.35 -17.58
CA ASN A 30 14.59 -0.30 -17.43
C ASN A 30 14.94 -0.10 -15.95
N VAL A 31 16.23 -0.18 -15.60
CA VAL A 31 16.69 -0.10 -14.21
C VAL A 31 16.24 1.21 -13.53
N GLN A 32 16.24 2.34 -14.23
CA GLN A 32 15.83 3.62 -13.65
C GLN A 32 14.34 3.66 -13.32
N GLY A 33 13.49 3.17 -14.22
CA GLY A 33 12.05 3.12 -13.95
C GLY A 33 11.71 2.16 -12.81
N TRP A 34 12.40 1.03 -12.71
CA TRP A 34 12.27 0.13 -11.56
C TRP A 34 12.65 0.80 -10.24
N LEU A 35 13.75 1.57 -10.22
CA LEU A 35 14.14 2.34 -9.03
C LEU A 35 13.07 3.37 -8.65
N ILE A 36 12.49 4.08 -9.61
CA ILE A 36 11.41 5.05 -9.34
C ILE A 36 10.20 4.34 -8.73
N VAL A 37 9.80 3.19 -9.28
CA VAL A 37 8.69 2.40 -8.74
C VAL A 37 8.99 1.93 -7.32
N SER A 38 10.21 1.44 -7.05
CA SER A 38 10.59 0.95 -5.72
C SER A 38 10.72 2.06 -4.68
N TYR A 39 11.21 3.24 -5.04
CA TYR A 39 11.46 4.34 -4.09
C TYR A 39 10.26 5.28 -3.90
N LEU A 40 9.43 5.45 -4.93
CA LEU A 40 8.31 6.40 -4.89
C LEU A 40 6.97 5.72 -5.11
N GLY A 41 6.88 4.79 -6.06
CA GLY A 41 5.63 4.10 -6.40
C GLY A 41 5.10 3.25 -5.24
N ILE A 42 5.87 2.27 -4.79
CA ILE A 42 5.48 1.35 -3.71
C ILE A 42 5.30 2.11 -2.39
N PRO A 43 6.25 2.94 -1.91
CA PRO A 43 6.07 3.68 -0.67
C PRO A 43 4.90 4.67 -0.73
N GLY A 44 4.74 5.37 -1.85
CA GLY A 44 3.62 6.29 -2.07
C GLY A 44 2.27 5.58 -2.06
N LEU A 45 2.16 4.41 -2.70
CA LEU A 45 0.95 3.58 -2.66
C LEU A 45 0.62 3.14 -1.22
N LEU A 46 1.63 2.71 -0.45
CA LEU A 46 1.45 2.34 0.95
C LEU A 46 0.94 3.51 1.79
N VAL A 47 1.45 4.72 1.56
CA VAL A 47 0.94 5.95 2.23
C VAL A 47 -0.51 6.21 1.86
N VAL A 48 -0.88 6.11 0.57
CA VAL A 48 -2.26 6.31 0.12
C VAL A 48 -3.20 5.28 0.76
N ILE A 49 -2.82 4.00 0.80
CA ILE A 49 -3.60 2.94 1.46
C ILE A 49 -3.74 3.24 2.96
N ALA A 50 -2.64 3.61 3.63
CA ALA A 50 -2.67 3.96 5.03
C ALA A 50 -3.62 5.13 5.31
N LEU A 51 -3.64 6.17 4.46
CA LEU A 51 -4.58 7.27 4.57
C LEU A 51 -6.03 6.83 4.32
N LEU A 52 -6.28 6.04 3.28
CA LEU A 52 -7.62 5.55 2.95
C LEU A 52 -8.23 4.69 4.07
N VAL A 53 -7.42 3.96 4.83
CA VAL A 53 -7.90 3.13 5.95
C VAL A 53 -8.00 3.96 7.23
N ASN A 54 -6.98 4.74 7.58
CA ASN A 54 -6.93 5.42 8.88
C ASN A 54 -7.79 6.67 8.93
N VAL A 55 -7.93 7.43 7.83
CA VAL A 55 -8.71 8.68 7.82
C VAL A 55 -10.19 8.42 8.11
N PRO A 56 -10.88 7.45 7.49
CA PRO A 56 -12.26 7.14 7.83
C PRO A 56 -12.45 6.70 9.30
N VAL A 57 -11.51 5.90 9.83
CA VAL A 57 -11.55 5.45 11.22
C VAL A 57 -11.41 6.63 12.18
N LEU A 58 -10.48 7.55 11.90
CA LEU A 58 -10.29 8.76 12.69
C LEU A 58 -11.51 9.70 12.62
N LEU A 59 -12.11 9.86 11.43
CA LEU A 59 -13.33 10.64 11.24
C LEU A 59 -14.51 10.03 12.00
N PHE A 60 -14.66 8.71 11.99
CA PHE A 60 -15.68 8.02 12.77
C PHE A 60 -15.48 8.23 14.27
N GLY A 61 -14.25 8.04 14.77
CA GLY A 61 -13.93 8.29 16.18
C GLY A 61 -14.21 9.73 16.60
N LEU A 62 -13.85 10.71 15.76
CA LEU A 62 -14.15 12.12 16.00
C LEU A 62 -15.67 12.38 16.09
N LEU A 63 -16.44 11.87 15.13
CA LEU A 63 -17.90 12.01 15.10
C LEU A 63 -18.56 11.36 16.33
N PHE A 64 -18.07 10.19 16.75
CA PHE A 64 -18.54 9.50 17.95
C PHE A 64 -18.31 10.35 19.21
N LEU A 65 -17.10 10.90 19.39
CA LEU A 65 -16.78 11.76 20.54
C LEU A 65 -17.59 13.05 20.53
N LEU A 66 -17.80 13.66 19.35
CA LEU A 66 -18.68 14.82 19.19
C LEU A 66 -20.13 14.50 19.57
N GLY A 67 -20.62 13.31 19.20
CA GLY A 67 -21.94 12.81 19.60
C GLY A 67 -22.08 12.67 21.12
N LEU A 68 -21.08 12.07 21.78
CA LEU A 68 -21.05 11.97 23.25
C LEU A 68 -21.03 13.34 23.92
N ALA A 69 -20.20 14.27 23.41
CA ALA A 69 -20.12 15.64 23.94
C ALA A 69 -21.41 16.42 23.74
N ALA A 70 -22.16 16.16 22.66
CA ALA A 70 -23.45 16.79 22.40
C ALA A 70 -24.57 16.22 23.29
N ALA A 71 -24.55 14.91 23.59
CA ALA A 71 -25.54 14.25 24.44
C ALA A 71 -25.36 14.53 25.94
N GLY A 72 -24.17 14.98 26.36
CA GLY A 72 -23.88 15.38 27.74
C GLY A 72 -24.28 16.83 28.11
N LYS A 73 -24.91 17.56 27.19
CA LYS A 73 -25.51 18.89 27.40
C LYS A 73 -27.02 18.77 27.48
#